data_AF-A0A5J4P8Y0-F1
#
_entry.id   AF-A0A5J4P8Y0-F1
#
_cell.length_a   1.000
_cell.length_b   1.000
_cell.length_c   1.000
_cell.angle_alpha   90.00
_cell.angle_beta   90.00
_cell.angle_gamma   90.00
#
_symmetry.space_group_name_H-M   'P 1'
#
loop_
_entity.id
_entity.type
_entity.pdbx_description
1 polymer ?
#
loop_
_entity_poly.entity_id
_entity_poly.type
_entity_poly.pdbx_seq_one_letter_code
_entity_poly.pdbx_strand_id
1 'polypeptide(L)' 'EQWVQYPFPWGYADNHPNTGAYSQFKIDWAVDGNGTPAALKGINFVKIYCAVNQVCGQLGETSTEISAVEDLHY' A
#
# COMPACT_ATOMS: atom_id res chain seq x y z
N GLU A 1 -16.33 -4.90 -23.22
CA GLU A 1 -15.17 -5.36 -22.42
C GLU A 1 -15.06 -4.44 -21.21
N GLN A 2 -14.88 -4.99 -20.01
CA GLN A 2 -14.61 -4.20 -18.80
C GLN A 2 -13.14 -4.38 -18.45
N TRP A 3 -12.43 -3.25 -18.33
CA TRP A 3 -11.07 -3.24 -17.82
C TRP A 3 -11.15 -3.36 -16.30
N VAL A 4 -10.72 -4.51 -15.78
CA VAL A 4 -10.71 -4.79 -14.34
C VAL A 4 -9.27 -4.81 -13.86
N GLN A 5 -8.94 -3.91 -12.92
CA GLN A 5 -7.68 -3.93 -12.21
C GLN A 5 -7.87 -4.72 -10.92
N TYR A 6 -7.21 -5.87 -10.81
CA TYR A 6 -7.21 -6.65 -9.59
C TYR A 6 -6.19 -6.08 -8.59
N PRO A 7 -6.52 -6.04 -7.30
CA PRO A 7 -5.57 -5.59 -6.28
C PRO A 7 -4.40 -6.57 -6.17
N PHE A 8 -3.21 -6.04 -5.92
CA PHE A 8 -2.06 -6.83 -5.52
C PHE A 8 -2.31 -7.50 -4.16
N PRO A 9 -1.61 -8.59 -3.83
CA PRO A 9 -1.77 -9.24 -2.53
C PRO A 9 -1.33 -8.39 -1.33
N TRP A 10 -0.27 -7.58 -1.47
CA TRP A 10 0.29 -6.73 -0.40
C TRP A 10 1.32 -5.72 -0.96
N GLY A 11 1.75 -4.77 -0.11
CA GLY A 11 2.92 -3.93 -0.37
C GLY A 11 2.69 -2.69 -1.25
N TYR A 12 1.45 -2.43 -1.65
CA TYR A 12 1.07 -1.23 -2.40
C TYR A 12 0.04 -0.41 -1.63
N ALA A 13 0.33 0.88 -1.45
CA ALA A 13 -0.67 1.86 -1.05
C ALA A 13 -1.63 2.11 -2.23
N ASP A 14 -2.86 2.53 -1.93
CA ASP A 14 -3.91 2.77 -2.94
C ASP A 14 -4.28 1.51 -3.77
N ASN A 15 -4.01 0.34 -3.19
CA ASN A 15 -4.33 -0.95 -3.78
C ASN A 15 -5.74 -1.44 -3.43
N HIS A 16 -6.33 -0.89 -2.37
CA HIS A 16 -7.68 -1.19 -1.90
C HIS A 16 -8.41 0.11 -1.57
N PRO A 17 -9.76 0.12 -1.56
CA PRO A 17 -10.53 1.30 -1.16
C PRO A 17 -10.07 1.84 0.18
N ASN A 18 -10.04 3.18 0.33
CA ASN A 18 -9.52 3.87 1.52
C ASN A 18 -10.12 3.37 2.84
N THR A 19 -11.35 2.85 2.81
CA THR A 19 -12.08 2.33 3.99
C THR A 19 -11.83 0.85 4.28
N GLY A 20 -11.07 0.14 3.44
CA GLY A 20 -10.81 -1.29 3.58
C GLY A 20 -9.69 -1.62 4.56
N ALA A 21 -9.72 -2.80 5.19
CA ALA A 21 -8.64 -3.22 6.10
C ALA A 21 -7.27 -3.33 5.39
N TYR A 22 -7.27 -3.61 4.09
CA TYR A 22 -6.06 -3.74 3.28
C TYR A 22 -5.52 -2.41 2.73
N SER A 23 -6.21 -1.28 2.93
CA SER A 23 -5.62 0.05 2.72
C SER A 23 -4.79 0.51 3.93
N GLN A 24 -4.88 -0.22 5.05
CA GLN A 24 -4.11 0.04 6.26
C GLN A 24 -2.77 -0.68 6.24
N PHE A 25 -1.84 -0.19 7.04
CA PHE A 25 -0.54 -0.82 7.26
C PHE A 25 -0.38 -1.14 8.75
N LYS A 26 -0.05 -2.40 9.08
CA LYS A 26 0.26 -2.82 10.45
C LYS A 26 1.67 -3.36 10.52
N ILE A 27 2.45 -2.87 11.49
CA ILE A 27 3.82 -3.35 11.71
C ILE A 27 3.87 -4.85 12.05
N ASP A 28 2.80 -5.38 12.66
CA ASP A 28 2.65 -6.80 12.99
C ASP A 28 2.62 -7.71 11.76
N TRP A 29 2.40 -7.16 10.56
CA TRP A 29 2.43 -7.92 9.31
C TRP A 29 3.86 -8.14 8.80
N ALA A 30 4.87 -7.51 9.40
CA ALA A 30 6.25 -7.71 9.01
C ALA A 30 6.68 -9.16 9.25
N VAL A 31 7.33 -9.74 8.24
CA VAL A 31 7.90 -11.09 8.30
C VAL A 31 9.39 -11.06 7.99
N ASP A 32 10.13 -12.05 8.49
CA ASP A 32 11.53 -12.28 8.15
C ASP A 32 11.67 -12.93 6.76
N GLY A 33 12.91 -13.21 6.35
CA GLY A 33 13.20 -13.86 5.06
C GLY A 33 12.62 -15.28 4.90
N ASN A 34 12.15 -15.90 5.98
CA ASN A 34 11.52 -17.22 5.98
C ASN A 34 9.97 -17.12 6.04
N GLY A 35 9.42 -15.91 6.05
CA GLY A 35 7.98 -15.69 6.20
C GLY A 35 7.48 -15.82 7.64
N THR A 36 8.37 -15.81 8.64
CA THR A 36 7.98 -15.86 10.06
C THR A 36 7.71 -14.44 10.58
N PRO A 37 6.69 -14.22 11.43
CA PRO A 37 6.44 -12.89 12.02
C PRO A 37 7.68 -12.29 12.67
N ALA A 38 8.03 -11.06 12.28
CA ALA A 38 9.27 -10.40 12.70
C ALA A 38 9.19 -9.73 14.08
N ALA A 39 7.98 -9.56 14.64
CA ALA A 39 7.72 -8.99 15.96
C ALA A 39 8.51 -7.69 16.24
N LEU A 40 8.47 -6.75 15.30
CA LEU A 40 9.20 -5.48 15.38
C LEU A 40 8.63 -4.59 16.49
N LYS A 41 9.51 -3.90 17.22
CA LYS A 41 9.10 -2.99 18.31
C LYS A 41 8.54 -1.66 17.84
N GLY A 42 8.81 -1.28 16.59
CA GLY A 42 8.44 0.03 16.05
C GLY A 42 9.13 0.31 14.72
N ILE A 43 8.83 1.48 14.15
CA ILE A 43 9.33 1.95 12.86
C ILE A 43 10.13 3.23 13.11
N ASN A 44 11.40 3.25 12.71
CA ASN A 44 12.22 4.47 12.82
C ASN A 44 12.09 5.39 11.59
N PHE A 45 11.78 4.82 10.43
CA PHE A 45 11.70 5.57 9.17
C PHE A 45 10.72 4.89 8.22
N VAL A 46 9.89 5.71 7.56
CA VAL A 46 8.99 5.28 6.49
C VAL A 46 9.44 5.95 5.20
N LYS A 47 9.80 5.14 4.20
CA LYS A 47 10.06 5.63 2.84
C LYS A 47 8.82 5.41 1.99
N ILE A 48 8.25 6.49 1.48
CA ILE A 48 7.16 6.42 0.50
C ILE A 48 7.75 6.62 -0.90
N TYR A 49 7.36 5.74 -1.82
CA TYR A 49 7.75 5.83 -3.23
C TYR A 49 6.54 5.49 -4.10
N CYS A 50 6.06 6.46 -4.88
CA CYS A 50 5.02 6.26 -5.87
C CYS A 50 5.65 5.68 -7.14
N ALA A 51 5.43 4.38 -7.38
CA ALA A 51 6.08 3.66 -8.48
C ALA A 51 5.31 3.70 -9.80
N VAL A 52 4.03 4.11 -9.78
CA VAL A 52 3.17 4.06 -10.97
C VAL A 52 2.67 5.46 -11.30
N ASN A 53 3.04 5.92 -12.49
CA ASN A 53 2.44 7.06 -13.17
C ASN A 53 2.25 6.65 -14.64
N GLN A 54 1.12 6.00 -14.93
CA GLN A 54 0.79 5.50 -16.25
C GLN A 54 -0.24 6.43 -16.91
N VAL A 55 0.06 6.88 -18.12
CA VAL A 55 -0.90 7.63 -18.94
C VAL A 55 -1.70 6.64 -19.80
N CYS A 56 -3.02 6.61 -19.60
CA CYS A 56 -3.96 5.71 -20.27
C CYS A 56 -4.69 6.37 -21.46
N GLY A 57 -4.10 7.43 -22.03
CA GLY A 57 -4.65 8.15 -23.18
C GLY A 57 -5.98 8.84 -22.86
N GLN A 58 -7.02 8.60 -23.67
CA GLN A 58 -8.34 9.21 -23.44
C GLN A 58 -9.04 8.73 -22.15
N LEU A 59 -8.58 7.63 -21.56
CA LEU A 59 -9.15 7.08 -20.32
C LEU A 59 -8.57 7.74 -19.05
N GLY A 60 -7.59 8.65 -19.19
CA GLY A 60 -6.99 9.39 -18.07
C GLY A 60 -5.63 8.86 -17.65
N GLU A 61 -5.29 8.98 -16.37
CA GLU A 61 -4.10 8.38 -15.76
C GLU A 61 -4.44 7.20 -14.83
N THR A 62 -3.45 6.38 -14.58
CA THR A 62 -3.44 5.42 -13.48
C THR A 62 -2.18 5.68 -12.67
N SER A 63 -2.36 6.13 -11.44
CA SER A 63 -1.30 6.40 -10.50
C SER A 63 -1.66 5.83 -9.13
N THR A 64 -0.64 5.66 -8.30
CA THR A 64 -0.83 5.31 -6.89
C THR A 64 -0.60 6.56 -6.06
N GLU A 65 -1.63 7.01 -5.36
CA GLU A 65 -1.55 8.20 -4.51
C GLU A 65 -1.54 7.88 -3.01
N ILE A 66 -0.86 8.72 -2.24
CA ILE A 66 -0.95 8.74 -0.78
C ILE A 66 -1.24 10.16 -0.35
N SER A 67 -2.30 10.36 0.44
CA SER A 67 -2.70 11.69 0.91
C SER A 67 -2.03 12.08 2.23
N ALA A 68 -1.84 11.13 3.15
CA ALA A 68 -1.27 11.39 4.47
C ALA A 68 -0.69 10.11 5.10
N VAL A 69 0.10 10.30 6.16
CA VAL A 69 0.55 9.26 7.09
C VAL A 69 0.16 9.69 8.49
N GLU A 70 -0.50 8.79 9.22
CA GLU A 70 -0.95 9.01 10.60
C GLU A 70 -0.51 7.84 11.47
N ASP A 71 -0.01 8.13 12.67
CA ASP A 71 0.24 7.12 13.71
C ASP A 71 -1.06 6.88 14.49
N LEU A 72 -1.56 5.64 14.42
CA LEU A 72 -2.82 5.23 15.06
C LEU A 72 -2.62 4.69 16.49
N HIS A 73 -1.39 4.60 16.99
CA HIS A 73 -1.07 3.99 18.30
C HIS A 73 -0.19 4.91 19.17
N TYR A 74 -0.74 6.07 19.53
CA TYR A 74 -0.15 7.05 20.46
C TYR A 74 -0.22 6.64 21.94
#